data_AF-A0A2V1BE65-F1
#
_entry.id   AF-A0A2V1BE65-F1
#
_cell.length_a   1.000
_cell.length_b   1.000
_cell.length_c   1.000
_cell.angle_alpha   90.00
_cell.angle_beta   90.00
_cell.angle_gamma   90.00
#
_symmetry.space_group_name_H-M   'P 1'
#
loop_
_entity.id
_entity.type
_entity.pdbx_description
1 polymer ?
#
loop_
_entity_poly.entity_id
_entity_poly.type
_entity_poly.pdbx_seq_one_letter_code
_entity_poly.pdbx_strand_id
1 'polypeptide(L)'
;YNPIHQVVVCRRCQTCLVPRQSSVERHLRGEPHRLLGPALKAHLAYIDALTLRDLETLKRDRPREPVAPIEHLPVHAGFRCLLCPLEEPFYTIRLPRMRDHIPSHNKRSAKEHKSTPLWEACLLQTYFANNALVIYFAV
;
A
#
# COMPACT_ATOMS: atom_id res chain seq x y z
N TYR A 1 -8.03 2.64 -13.36
CA TYR A 1 -8.10 1.24 -12.95
C TYR A 1 -6.77 0.59 -13.29
N ASN A 2 -6.16 -0.15 -12.35
CA ASN A 2 -4.97 -0.96 -12.62
C ASN A 2 -5.42 -2.43 -12.70
N PRO A 3 -5.34 -3.09 -13.87
CA PRO A 3 -5.85 -4.45 -14.06
C PRO A 3 -4.97 -5.52 -13.42
N ILE A 4 -3.67 -5.28 -13.26
CA ILE A 4 -2.72 -6.23 -12.67
C ILE A 4 -3.03 -6.42 -11.18
N HIS A 5 -3.23 -5.30 -10.48
CA HIS A 5 -3.53 -5.28 -9.05
C HIS A 5 -5.04 -5.30 -8.75
N GLN A 6 -5.89 -5.10 -9.77
CA GLN A 6 -7.34 -5.01 -9.66
C GLN A 6 -7.78 -3.95 -8.64
N VAL A 7 -7.24 -2.74 -8.78
CA VAL A 7 -7.53 -1.58 -7.91
C VAL A 7 -7.89 -0.34 -8.72
N VAL A 8 -8.67 0.57 -8.12
CA VAL A 8 -8.96 1.88 -8.70
C VAL A 8 -8.17 2.95 -7.97
N VAL A 9 -7.24 3.60 -8.67
CA VAL A 9 -6.46 4.72 -8.14
C VAL A 9 -7.23 6.02 -8.31
N CYS A 10 -7.44 6.75 -7.22
CA CYS A 10 -7.85 8.14 -7.27
C CYS A 10 -6.61 9.00 -7.55
N ARG A 11 -6.52 9.57 -8.76
CA ARG A 11 -5.36 10.37 -9.19
C ARG A 11 -5.16 11.65 -8.37
N ARG A 12 -6.26 12.27 -7.91
CA ARG A 12 -6.21 13.52 -7.15
C ARG A 12 -5.78 13.31 -5.70
N CYS A 13 -6.21 12.23 -5.08
CA CYS A 13 -5.84 11.86 -3.71
C CYS A 13 -4.61 10.95 -3.64
N GLN A 14 -4.12 10.47 -4.78
CA GLN A 14 -2.99 9.55 -4.92
C GLN A 14 -3.11 8.32 -3.99
N THR A 15 -4.31 7.73 -3.94
CA THR A 15 -4.64 6.55 -3.13
C THR A 15 -5.61 5.65 -3.89
N CYS A 16 -5.58 4.35 -3.64
CA CYS A 16 -6.62 3.46 -4.12
C CYS A 16 -7.94 3.68 -3.36
N LEU A 17 -9.04 3.50 -4.07
CA LEU A 17 -10.37 3.42 -3.48
C LEU A 17 -10.52 2.08 -2.80
N VAL A 18 -10.96 2.09 -1.55
CA VAL A 18 -11.31 0.85 -0.84
C VAL A 18 -12.52 0.24 -1.54
N PRO A 19 -12.46 -1.04 -1.96
CA PRO A 19 -13.47 -1.72 -2.78
C PRO A 19 -14.70 -2.11 -1.94
N ARG A 20 -15.32 -1.09 -1.33
CA ARG A 20 -16.57 -1.17 -0.59
C ARG A 20 -17.38 0.04 -0.99
N GLN A 21 -18.60 -0.17 -1.48
CA GLN A 21 -19.43 0.89 -2.05
C GLN A 21 -19.54 2.13 -1.14
N SER A 22 -19.79 1.93 0.16
CA SER A 22 -19.86 3.02 1.14
C SER A 22 -18.55 3.80 1.32
N SER A 23 -17.40 3.14 1.14
CA SER A 23 -16.09 3.80 1.22
C SER A 23 -15.77 4.57 -0.05
N VAL A 24 -16.11 4.03 -1.22
CA VAL A 24 -16.02 4.72 -2.52
C VAL A 24 -16.89 5.96 -2.51
N GLU A 25 -18.16 5.81 -2.14
CA GLU A 25 -19.11 6.92 -2.10
C GLU A 25 -18.64 8.02 -1.14
N ARG A 26 -18.22 7.66 0.08
CA ARG A 26 -17.68 8.62 1.04
C ARG A 26 -16.44 9.34 0.51
N HIS A 27 -15.54 8.64 -0.19
CA HIS A 27 -14.36 9.25 -0.80
C HIS A 27 -14.75 10.27 -1.89
N LEU A 28 -15.65 9.89 -2.79
CA LEU A 28 -16.07 10.74 -3.92
C LEU A 28 -16.92 11.94 -3.48
N ARG A 29 -17.71 11.80 -2.40
CA ARG A 29 -18.45 12.93 -1.80
C ARG A 29 -17.55 13.86 -0.98
N GLY A 30 -16.47 13.34 -0.41
CA GLY A 30 -15.54 14.10 0.42
C GLY A 30 -14.71 15.10 -0.38
N GLU A 31 -14.04 16.01 0.33
CA GLU A 31 -12.97 16.81 -0.27
C GLU A 31 -11.81 15.88 -0.70
N PRO A 32 -11.20 16.08 -1.88
CA PRO A 32 -11.33 17.22 -2.80
C PRO A 32 -12.35 17.05 -3.94
N HIS A 33 -13.14 15.97 -3.92
CA HIS A 33 -14.00 15.57 -5.04
C HIS A 33 -15.38 16.23 -5.02
N ARG A 34 -16.05 16.24 -3.87
CA ARG A 34 -17.40 16.82 -3.68
C ARG A 34 -18.41 16.40 -4.76
N LEU A 35 -18.30 15.17 -5.29
CA LEU A 35 -19.19 14.66 -6.33
C LEU A 35 -20.56 14.34 -5.75
N LEU A 36 -21.61 14.76 -6.46
CA LEU A 36 -23.01 14.57 -6.09
C LEU A 36 -23.85 14.19 -7.32
N GLY A 37 -25.07 13.70 -7.07
CA GLY A 37 -26.08 13.50 -8.11
C GLY A 37 -25.63 12.56 -9.24
N PRO A 38 -25.96 12.89 -10.52
CA PRO A 38 -25.65 12.03 -11.67
C PRO A 38 -24.16 11.70 -11.83
N ALA A 39 -23.27 12.66 -11.53
CA ALA A 39 -21.83 12.46 -11.66
C ALA A 39 -21.32 11.38 -10.68
N LEU A 40 -21.77 11.43 -9.42
CA LEU A 40 -21.46 10.40 -8.43
C LEU A 40 -22.02 9.04 -8.86
N LYS A 41 -23.27 8.99 -9.33
CA LYS A 41 -23.93 7.75 -9.77
C LYS A 41 -23.16 7.09 -10.92
N ALA A 42 -22.70 7.87 -11.90
CA ALA A 42 -21.91 7.36 -13.02
C ALA A 42 -20.57 6.76 -12.57
N HIS A 43 -19.87 7.40 -11.62
CA HIS A 43 -18.62 6.86 -11.08
C HIS A 43 -18.83 5.58 -10.28
N LEU A 44 -19.89 5.52 -9.46
CA LEU A 44 -20.23 4.33 -8.70
C LEU A 44 -20.56 3.16 -9.65
N ALA A 45 -21.37 3.39 -10.68
CA ALA A 45 -21.70 2.37 -11.67
C ALA A 45 -20.46 1.87 -12.45
N TYR A 46 -19.56 2.78 -12.82
CA TYR A 46 -18.30 2.39 -13.46
C TYR A 46 -17.44 1.51 -12.53
N ILE A 47 -17.31 1.88 -11.25
CA ILE A 47 -16.49 1.14 -10.28
C ILE A 47 -17.11 -0.22 -9.96
N ASP A 48 -18.44 -0.29 -9.84
CA ASP A 48 -19.18 -1.52 -9.56
C ASP A 48 -19.04 -2.57 -10.68
N ALA A 49 -18.88 -2.12 -11.92
CA ALA A 49 -18.63 -3.00 -13.07
C ALA A 49 -17.20 -3.58 -13.12
N LEU A 50 -16.28 -3.12 -12.27
CA LEU A 50 -14.89 -3.59 -12.26
C LEU A 50 -14.70 -4.75 -11.28
N THR A 51 -13.88 -5.72 -11.67
CA THR A 51 -13.37 -6.72 -10.73
C THR A 51 -12.26 -6.09 -9.87
N LEU A 52 -12.54 -5.93 -8.58
CA LEU A 52 -11.61 -5.36 -7.59
C LEU A 52 -11.26 -6.38 -6.51
N ARG A 53 -9.98 -6.43 -6.11
CA ARG A 53 -9.55 -7.24 -4.95
C ARG A 53 -9.90 -6.53 -3.66
N ASP A 54 -10.50 -7.25 -2.73
CA ASP A 54 -10.77 -6.75 -1.37
C ASP A 54 -9.48 -6.52 -0.56
N LEU A 55 -9.63 -5.89 0.61
CA LEU A 55 -8.51 -5.53 1.48
C LEU A 55 -7.71 -6.77 1.91
N GLU A 56 -8.37 -7.83 2.35
CA GLU A 56 -7.71 -9.04 2.86
C GLU A 56 -6.96 -9.78 1.75
N THR A 57 -7.52 -9.81 0.55
CA THR A 57 -6.88 -10.33 -0.66
C THR A 57 -5.66 -9.50 -1.03
N LEU A 58 -5.72 -8.17 -0.96
CA LEU A 58 -4.55 -7.30 -1.17
C LEU A 58 -3.48 -7.48 -0.10
N LYS A 59 -3.85 -7.82 1.15
CA LYS A 59 -2.87 -8.13 2.22
C LYS A 59 -2.17 -9.46 1.94
N ARG A 60 -2.96 -10.50 1.69
CA ARG A 60 -2.51 -11.88 1.49
C ARG A 60 -1.68 -12.02 0.21
N ASP A 61 -2.15 -11.41 -0.87
CA ASP A 61 -1.52 -11.51 -2.20
C ASP A 61 -0.64 -10.28 -2.47
N ARG A 62 -0.08 -9.70 -1.40
CA ARG A 62 0.89 -8.61 -1.48
C ARG A 62 2.08 -9.07 -2.34
N PRO A 63 2.59 -8.22 -3.25
CA PRO A 63 3.79 -8.54 -4.01
C PRO A 63 4.97 -8.94 -3.10
N ARG A 64 5.53 -10.12 -3.38
CA ARG A 64 6.69 -10.67 -2.64
C ARG A 64 8.02 -10.17 -3.21
N GLU A 65 8.02 -9.90 -4.51
CA GLU A 65 9.11 -9.30 -5.25
C GLU A 65 8.74 -7.87 -5.68
N PRO A 66 9.74 -7.02 -6.00
CA PRO A 66 9.49 -5.70 -6.57
C PRO A 66 8.65 -5.79 -7.85
N VAL A 67 7.65 -4.94 -7.96
CA VAL A 67 6.76 -4.86 -9.12
C VAL A 67 6.80 -3.47 -9.73
N ALA A 68 6.41 -3.33 -11.00
CA ALA A 68 6.34 -2.02 -11.62
C ALA A 68 5.46 -1.06 -10.78
N PRO A 69 5.89 0.20 -10.56
CA PRO A 69 5.11 1.18 -9.82
C PRO A 69 3.70 1.35 -10.40
N ILE A 70 2.69 1.32 -9.55
CA ILE A 70 1.31 1.65 -9.93
C ILE A 70 1.24 3.14 -10.22
N GLU A 71 0.81 3.48 -11.44
CA GLU A 71 0.69 4.86 -11.89
C GLU A 71 -0.20 5.69 -10.96
N HIS A 72 0.20 6.95 -10.74
CA HIS A 72 -0.45 7.95 -9.87
C HIS A 72 -0.47 7.65 -8.37
N LEU A 73 0.12 6.53 -7.90
CA LEU A 73 0.42 6.34 -6.49
C LEU A 73 1.81 6.91 -6.15
N PRO A 74 1.98 7.47 -4.95
CA PRO A 74 3.26 8.02 -4.53
C PRO A 74 4.27 6.90 -4.30
N VAL A 75 5.48 7.08 -4.81
CA VAL A 75 6.63 6.21 -4.50
C VAL A 75 7.38 6.82 -3.31
N HIS A 76 7.68 5.99 -2.32
CA HIS A 76 8.36 6.40 -1.10
C HIS A 76 9.71 5.70 -1.00
N ALA A 77 10.76 6.44 -0.61
CA ALA A 77 11.97 5.82 -0.12
C ALA A 77 11.67 5.15 1.23
N GLY A 78 12.09 3.90 1.37
CA GLY A 78 11.87 3.13 2.58
C GLY A 78 12.88 2.04 2.78
N PHE A 79 12.52 1.07 3.60
CA PHE A 79 13.40 0.02 4.09
C PHE A 79 12.69 -1.33 4.04
N ARG A 80 13.42 -2.36 3.62
CA ARG A 80 13.04 -3.76 3.64
C ARG A 80 13.88 -4.52 4.64
N CYS A 81 13.27 -5.30 5.52
CA CYS A 81 13.99 -6.20 6.40
C CYS A 81 14.56 -7.39 5.61
N LEU A 82 15.85 -7.71 5.80
CA LEU A 82 16.52 -8.83 5.14
C LEU A 82 16.41 -10.14 5.94
N LEU A 83 15.88 -10.07 7.16
CA LEU A 83 15.70 -11.23 8.05
C LEU A 83 14.31 -11.85 7.97
N CYS A 84 13.33 -11.10 7.45
CA CYS A 84 11.98 -11.62 7.24
C CYS A 84 11.96 -12.63 6.09
N PRO A 85 11.14 -13.68 6.19
CA PRO A 85 10.86 -14.56 5.06
C PRO A 85 10.17 -13.77 3.93
N LEU A 86 10.30 -14.25 2.68
CA LEU A 86 9.74 -13.58 1.50
C LEU A 86 8.20 -13.63 1.49
N GLU A 87 7.62 -14.58 2.19
CA GLU A 87 6.18 -14.79 2.35
C GLU A 87 5.55 -13.74 3.27
N GLU A 88 6.31 -13.25 4.25
CA GLU A 88 5.86 -12.24 5.22
C GLU A 88 6.90 -11.10 5.34
N PRO A 89 7.13 -10.35 4.24
CA PRO A 89 8.16 -9.33 4.23
C PRO A 89 7.75 -8.13 5.08
N PHE A 90 8.70 -7.62 5.87
CA PHE A 90 8.53 -6.38 6.61
C PHE A 90 9.09 -5.18 5.84
N TYR A 91 8.21 -4.23 5.55
CA TYR A 91 8.54 -2.97 4.88
C TYR A 91 8.12 -1.78 5.73
N THR A 92 8.92 -0.71 5.71
CA THR A 92 8.52 0.55 6.31
C THR A 92 9.25 1.74 5.69
N ILE A 93 8.60 2.90 5.65
CA ILE A 93 9.25 4.16 5.27
C ILE A 93 9.97 4.84 6.45
N ARG A 94 9.85 4.29 7.67
CA ARG A 94 10.40 4.90 8.89
C ARG A 94 11.54 4.07 9.46
N LEU A 95 12.77 4.59 9.38
CA LEU A 95 13.95 3.92 9.94
C LEU A 95 13.82 3.56 11.44
N PRO A 96 13.25 4.41 12.32
CA PRO A 96 13.03 4.02 13.72
C PRO A 96 12.18 2.75 13.85
N ARG A 97 11.10 2.64 13.06
CA ARG A 97 10.23 1.45 13.06
C ARG A 97 10.96 0.20 12.54
N MET A 98 11.89 0.35 11.60
CA MET A 98 12.76 -0.76 11.17
C MET A 98 13.67 -1.21 12.31
N ARG A 99 14.30 -0.26 13.03
CA ARG A 99 15.17 -0.57 14.17
C ARG A 99 14.42 -1.26 15.30
N ASP A 100 13.18 -0.84 15.57
CA ASP A 100 12.31 -1.47 16.59
C ASP A 100 11.82 -2.85 16.17
N HIS A 101 11.75 -3.11 14.86
CA HIS A 101 11.38 -4.41 14.32
C HIS A 101 12.50 -5.45 14.46
N ILE A 102 13.78 -5.08 14.23
CA ILE A 102 14.90 -6.03 14.23
C ILE A 102 14.97 -6.96 15.46
N PRO A 103 14.75 -6.50 16.70
CA PRO A 103 14.75 -7.38 17.88
C PRO A 103 13.74 -8.54 17.83
N SER A 104 12.70 -8.49 16.99
CA SER A 104 11.78 -9.62 16.81
C SER A 104 12.47 -10.84 16.17
N HIS A 105 13.59 -10.63 15.48
CA HIS A 105 14.40 -11.69 14.87
C HIS A 105 15.43 -12.21 15.86
N ASN A 106 15.03 -13.12 16.76
CA ASN A 106 15.91 -13.79 17.72
C ASN A 106 16.72 -12.82 18.61
N LYS A 107 16.11 -11.69 19.02
CA LYS A 107 16.72 -10.66 19.88
C LYS A 107 17.98 -10.02 19.28
N ARG A 108 18.13 -10.01 17.94
CA ARG A 108 19.20 -9.28 17.27
C ARG A 108 19.17 -7.80 17.60
N SER A 109 20.34 -7.19 17.67
CA SER A 109 20.47 -5.75 17.86
C SER A 109 20.47 -5.02 16.51
N ALA A 110 19.64 -3.99 16.38
CA ALA A 110 19.70 -3.09 15.22
C ALA A 110 21.09 -2.43 15.03
N LYS A 111 21.94 -2.42 16.07
CA LYS A 111 23.33 -1.93 15.98
C LYS A 111 24.21 -2.84 15.10
N GLU A 112 23.89 -4.13 15.01
CA GLU A 112 24.62 -5.10 14.17
C GLU A 112 24.53 -4.75 12.68
N HIS A 113 23.54 -3.96 12.26
CA HIS A 113 23.41 -3.47 10.88
C HIS A 113 24.68 -2.81 10.34
N LYS A 114 25.51 -2.20 11.21
CA LYS A 114 26.79 -1.58 10.80
C LYS A 114 27.81 -2.59 10.28
N SER A 115 27.78 -3.82 10.80
CA SER A 115 28.74 -4.88 10.45
C SER A 115 28.12 -5.87 9.47
N THR A 116 26.83 -6.14 9.62
CA THR A 116 26.08 -7.09 8.79
C THR A 116 24.75 -6.45 8.40
N PRO A 117 24.49 -6.17 7.11
CA PRO A 117 23.24 -5.57 6.68
C PRO A 117 22.01 -6.37 7.14
N LEU A 118 21.18 -5.77 7.98
CA LEU A 118 19.92 -6.38 8.49
C LEU A 118 18.67 -5.90 7.74
N TRP A 119 18.79 -4.80 7.01
CA TRP A 119 17.76 -4.23 6.16
C TRP A 119 18.45 -3.55 4.98
N GLU A 120 17.70 -3.24 3.94
CA GLU A 120 18.18 -2.49 2.79
C GLU A 120 17.24 -1.32 2.48
N ALA A 121 17.76 -0.29 1.83
CA ALA A 121 16.95 0.80 1.30
C ALA A 121 16.25 0.32 0.02
N CYS A 122 14.97 0.69 -0.15
CA CYS A 122 14.19 0.33 -1.34
C CYS A 122 13.14 1.40 -1.64
N LEU A 123 12.48 1.27 -2.79
CA LEU A 123 11.31 2.06 -3.16
C LEU A 123 10.06 1.28 -2.80
N LEU A 124 9.09 1.96 -2.20
CA LEU A 124 7.85 1.38 -1.71
C LEU A 124 6.64 2.14 -2.22
N GLN A 125 5.56 1.42 -2.48
CA GLN A 125 4.21 1.96 -2.62
C GLN A 125 3.26 1.31 -1.62
N THR A 126 2.11 1.94 -1.40
CA THR A 126 0.98 1.37 -0.63
C THR A 126 -0.30 1.63 -1.40
N TYR A 127 -1.24 0.69 -1.35
CA TYR A 127 -2.55 0.87 -1.97
C TYR A 127 -3.34 2.00 -1.30
N PHE A 128 -3.26 2.11 0.03
CA PHE A 128 -4.09 3.05 0.79
C PHE A 128 -3.23 4.00 1.60
N ALA A 129 -3.61 5.30 1.60
CA ALA A 129 -2.96 6.33 2.40
C ALA A 129 -3.41 6.34 3.87
N ASN A 130 -4.50 5.64 4.21
CA ASN A 130 -4.97 5.53 5.59
C ASN A 130 -4.02 4.62 6.40
N ASN A 131 -3.41 5.16 7.46
CA ASN A 131 -2.45 4.46 8.33
C ASN A 131 -2.91 3.07 8.79
N ALA A 132 -4.20 2.87 9.07
CA ALA A 132 -4.75 1.58 9.51
C ALA A 132 -4.77 0.51 8.39
N LEU A 133 -4.65 0.93 7.13
CA LEU A 133 -4.73 0.11 5.93
C LEU A 133 -3.42 0.11 5.11
N VAL A 134 -2.36 0.75 5.62
CA VAL A 134 -1.09 0.83 4.91
C VAL A 134 -0.46 -0.55 4.80
N ILE A 135 -0.19 -0.94 3.56
CA ILE A 135 0.36 -2.22 3.17
C ILE A 135 1.45 -1.87 2.16
N TYR A 136 2.68 -1.70 2.65
CA TYR A 136 3.81 -1.41 1.79
C TYR A 136 4.21 -2.66 1.00
N PHE A 137 4.57 -2.45 -0.27
CA PHE A 137 5.21 -3.41 -1.15
C PHE A 137 6.33 -2.71 -1.93
N ALA A 138 7.33 -3.48 -2.36
CA ALA A 138 8.47 -2.97 -3.11
C ALA A 138 8.09 -2.69 -4.57
N VAL A 139 8.67 -1.63 -5.13
CA VAL A 139 8.53 -1.23 -6.54
C VAL A 139 9.86 -0.87 -7.18
#